data_AF-A0A356G6J0-F1
#
_entry.id   AF-A0A356G6J0-F1
#
_cell.length_a   1.000
_cell.length_b   1.000
_cell.length_c   1.000
_cell.angle_alpha   90.00
_cell.angle_beta   90.00
_cell.angle_gamma   90.00
#
_symmetry.space_group_name_H-M   'P 1'
#
loop_
_entity.id
_entity.type
_entity.pdbx_description
1 polymer ?
#
loop_
_entity_poly.entity_id
_entity_poly.type
_entity_poly.pdbx_seq_one_letter_code
_entity_poly.pdbx_strand_id
1 'polypeptide(L)'
;PTSVSAPVTQERSGGRARTSRAREALRSLAEGFSVPEVRRRRLIAVGVLAVAIVGVAVFVGFFSSSWIGPFAPPAEEAPQVQPPSDGSLAALAEQGEEEGDGASQPEGGPEVRAAVEDYSWEELSQISALIAAADSDEAGLEIAKTYHLCADDGTLDGTQTKDLELSDGTEASMRVAGFRQDEKADGSGAAGITFIASDGVSEQSMNATGQLVGGWEGSTLRVWMNESLIGELPSEVSDLVVAVEKRTNPPAGTGETGQDVTEDKLWVPSYSEVVGQPGSGSNRSGLYESEGDQYQLFSDLGVTWAEPSSELVIPSGGYWWLRSPDVANDRWFVVVGPEGQSAYGHRPATENAIVMGFCL
;
A
#
# COMPACT_ATOMS: atom_id res chain seq x y z
N PRO A 1 -40.15 71.63 42.85
CA PRO A 1 -40.35 72.73 41.87
C PRO A 1 -39.39 72.57 40.68
N THR A 2 -39.76 72.34 39.43
CA THR A 2 -41.03 72.33 38.66
C THR A 2 -40.58 71.74 37.30
N SER A 3 -40.88 70.50 36.97
CA SER A 3 -41.83 70.03 35.92
C SER A 3 -41.88 70.80 34.59
N VAL A 4 -41.93 70.02 33.49
CA VAL A 4 -42.59 70.18 32.16
C VAL A 4 -41.60 69.73 31.05
N SER A 5 -41.89 68.90 30.04
CA SER A 5 -42.96 67.97 29.65
C SER A 5 -42.45 67.15 28.45
N ALA A 6 -42.96 65.93 28.25
CA ALA A 6 -42.74 65.11 27.04
C ALA A 6 -43.53 65.63 25.82
N PRO A 7 -43.32 65.08 24.60
CA PRO A 7 -44.14 63.92 24.22
C PRO A 7 -43.41 62.80 23.44
N VAL A 8 -44.12 61.68 23.39
CA VAL A 8 -43.83 60.35 22.81
C VAL A 8 -44.15 60.30 21.31
N THR A 9 -43.31 59.60 20.50
CA THR A 9 -43.77 58.89 19.28
C THR A 9 -42.89 57.66 18.92
N GLN A 10 -43.40 56.48 19.25
CA GLN A 10 -43.60 55.23 18.48
C GLN A 10 -42.68 54.77 17.30
N GLU A 11 -42.22 53.51 17.44
CA GLU A 11 -41.92 52.41 16.47
C GLU A 11 -40.91 52.59 15.30
N ARG A 12 -39.96 51.63 15.18
CA ARG A 12 -40.16 50.36 14.43
C ARG A 12 -38.93 49.43 14.46
N SER A 13 -39.17 48.14 14.72
CA SER A 13 -38.19 47.06 14.62
C SER A 13 -37.80 46.79 13.15
N GLY A 14 -36.52 46.97 12.81
CA GLY A 14 -35.94 46.57 11.53
C GLY A 14 -34.82 45.56 11.73
N GLY A 15 -35.15 44.28 11.85
CA GLY A 15 -34.12 43.23 11.98
C GLY A 15 -34.57 41.79 11.69
N ARG A 16 -35.87 41.53 11.51
CA ARG A 16 -36.41 40.16 11.38
C ARG A 16 -36.89 39.77 9.98
N ALA A 17 -36.75 40.63 8.98
CA ALA A 17 -37.34 40.43 7.64
C ALA A 17 -36.38 39.90 6.56
N ARG A 18 -35.07 39.76 6.82
CA ARG A 18 -34.11 39.20 5.85
C ARG A 18 -33.85 37.70 6.02
N THR A 19 -34.18 37.11 7.16
CA THR A 19 -33.95 35.68 7.44
C THR A 19 -35.16 34.77 7.19
N SER A 20 -36.34 35.32 6.89
CA SER A 20 -37.52 34.51 6.51
C SER A 20 -37.55 34.16 5.02
N ARG A 21 -37.17 35.09 4.12
CA ARG A 21 -37.20 34.83 2.67
C ARG A 21 -36.18 33.79 2.19
N ALA A 22 -35.02 33.68 2.85
CA ALA A 22 -34.03 32.65 2.51
C ALA A 22 -34.47 31.23 2.94
N ARG A 23 -35.23 31.11 4.04
CA ARG A 23 -35.77 29.83 4.51
C ARG A 23 -36.98 29.36 3.69
N GLU A 24 -37.73 30.28 3.09
CA GLU A 24 -38.90 29.97 2.27
C GLU A 24 -38.50 29.54 0.84
N ALA A 25 -37.41 30.11 0.29
CA ALA A 25 -36.85 29.68 -1.00
C ALA A 25 -36.15 28.31 -0.94
N LEU A 26 -35.55 27.93 0.20
CA LEU A 26 -34.95 26.60 0.38
C LEU A 26 -35.99 25.51 0.65
N ARG A 27 -37.16 25.84 1.21
CA ARG A 27 -38.27 24.88 1.36
C ARG A 27 -38.96 24.56 0.04
N SER A 28 -39.07 25.51 -0.90
CA SER A 28 -39.70 25.23 -2.20
C SER A 28 -38.83 24.42 -3.17
N LEU A 29 -37.54 24.26 -2.89
CA LEU A 29 -36.63 23.40 -3.65
C LEU A 29 -36.65 21.93 -3.16
N ALA A 30 -37.18 21.67 -1.96
CA ALA A 30 -37.20 20.34 -1.35
C ALA A 30 -38.52 19.56 -1.58
N GLU A 31 -39.58 20.19 -2.09
CA GLU A 31 -40.89 19.52 -2.34
C GLU A 31 -41.10 19.12 -3.81
N GLY A 32 -40.04 19.13 -4.62
CA GLY A 32 -40.12 18.94 -6.07
C GLY A 32 -39.48 17.67 -6.62
N PHE A 33 -39.32 16.58 -5.86
CA PHE A 33 -38.90 15.30 -6.44
C PHE A 33 -39.54 14.11 -5.72
N SER A 34 -40.72 13.71 -6.21
CA SER A 34 -41.29 12.40 -5.97
C SER A 34 -40.75 11.44 -7.04
N VAL A 35 -39.84 10.54 -6.65
CA VAL A 35 -39.35 9.46 -7.52
C VAL A 35 -40.27 8.25 -7.36
N PRO A 36 -40.88 7.71 -8.42
CA PRO A 36 -41.62 6.46 -8.33
C PRO A 36 -40.67 5.26 -8.35
N GLU A 37 -40.90 4.31 -7.44
CA GLU A 37 -40.30 2.97 -7.44
C GLU A 37 -40.63 2.22 -8.73
N VAL A 38 -39.61 1.81 -9.51
CA VAL A 38 -39.75 0.77 -10.53
C VAL A 38 -38.56 -0.19 -10.52
N ARG A 39 -38.89 -1.45 -10.21
CA ARG A 39 -38.12 -2.69 -10.39
C ARG A 39 -37.77 -2.93 -11.88
N ARG A 40 -36.48 -3.19 -12.20
CA ARG A 40 -35.94 -4.37 -12.94
C ARG A 40 -34.69 -4.11 -13.78
N ARG A 41 -33.76 -5.06 -13.64
CA ARG A 41 -32.96 -5.80 -14.66
C ARG A 41 -31.88 -5.07 -15.48
N ARG A 42 -30.67 -5.66 -15.40
CA ARG A 42 -29.62 -5.85 -16.41
C ARG A 42 -30.04 -5.50 -17.84
N LEU A 43 -29.29 -4.62 -18.52
CA LEU A 43 -28.72 -4.85 -19.86
C LEU A 43 -27.81 -3.71 -20.33
N ILE A 44 -26.79 -4.16 -21.07
CA ILE A 44 -25.70 -3.48 -21.77
C ILE A 44 -26.23 -2.73 -23.03
N ALA A 45 -25.67 -1.55 -23.33
CA ALA A 45 -25.43 -0.98 -24.70
C ALA A 45 -24.82 0.44 -24.53
N VAL A 46 -23.57 0.72 -24.89
CA VAL A 46 -22.94 0.96 -26.22
C VAL A 46 -23.44 2.23 -26.95
N GLY A 47 -22.49 3.15 -27.20
CA GLY A 47 -22.47 4.23 -28.21
C GLY A 47 -21.23 5.13 -28.00
N VAL A 48 -20.03 4.89 -28.59
CA VAL A 48 -19.55 5.06 -29.99
C VAL A 48 -19.40 6.55 -30.38
N LEU A 49 -18.18 7.16 -30.28
CA LEU A 49 -17.12 7.37 -31.33
C LEU A 49 -17.14 8.85 -31.81
N ALA A 50 -16.07 9.61 -32.15
CA ALA A 50 -14.68 9.39 -32.54
C ALA A 50 -13.87 10.71 -32.36
N VAL A 51 -12.58 10.64 -32.00
CA VAL A 51 -11.47 11.38 -32.65
C VAL A 51 -10.23 10.48 -32.59
N ALA A 52 -9.46 10.46 -33.68
CA ALA A 52 -8.55 9.41 -34.09
C ALA A 52 -7.09 9.56 -33.63
N ILE A 53 -6.47 8.40 -33.31
CA ILE A 53 -5.18 7.84 -33.79
C ILE A 53 -3.95 8.78 -33.82
N VAL A 54 -2.90 8.44 -33.04
CA VAL A 54 -1.55 7.99 -33.48
C VAL A 54 -0.68 7.77 -32.21
N GLY A 55 -0.01 6.61 -32.11
CA GLY A 55 0.98 6.30 -31.06
C GLY A 55 0.95 4.83 -30.61
N VAL A 56 1.05 3.88 -31.53
CA VAL A 56 2.18 2.94 -31.65
C VAL A 56 2.40 2.09 -30.39
N ALA A 57 1.85 0.88 -30.45
CA ALA A 57 2.27 -0.27 -29.69
C ALA A 57 3.66 -0.75 -30.17
N VAL A 58 4.64 -0.76 -29.26
CA VAL A 58 5.81 -1.65 -29.31
C VAL A 58 6.23 -1.91 -27.87
N PHE A 59 5.73 -2.99 -27.25
CA PHE A 59 6.49 -3.77 -26.26
C PHE A 59 5.77 -5.09 -25.93
N VAL A 60 5.62 -5.96 -26.93
CA VAL A 60 5.37 -7.40 -26.69
C VAL A 60 6.20 -8.18 -27.69
N GLY A 61 7.10 -9.02 -27.20
CA GLY A 61 7.79 -10.05 -27.97
C GLY A 61 9.27 -9.77 -28.21
N PHE A 62 10.09 -10.00 -27.19
CA PHE A 62 11.47 -10.42 -27.40
C PHE A 62 11.66 -11.79 -26.76
N PHE A 63 12.44 -12.63 -27.46
CA PHE A 63 12.79 -14.02 -27.15
C PHE A 63 11.81 -15.11 -27.61
N SER A 64 11.92 -15.48 -28.88
CA SER A 64 12.34 -16.85 -29.23
C SER A 64 12.66 -16.96 -30.73
N SER A 65 13.58 -17.87 -31.05
CA SER A 65 13.98 -18.38 -32.38
C SER A 65 15.03 -17.59 -33.18
N SER A 66 16.28 -17.94 -32.91
CA SER A 66 17.15 -18.66 -33.85
C SER A 66 17.41 -18.04 -35.23
N TRP A 67 18.60 -17.46 -35.29
CA TRP A 67 19.45 -17.19 -36.45
C TRP A 67 19.61 -18.41 -37.38
N ILE A 68 18.76 -18.55 -38.39
CA ILE A 68 19.10 -19.21 -39.68
C ILE A 68 18.45 -18.42 -40.82
N GLY A 69 19.23 -17.55 -41.46
CA GLY A 69 18.84 -16.87 -42.69
C GLY A 69 19.23 -17.67 -43.94
N PRO A 70 18.44 -17.64 -45.02
CA PRO A 70 18.61 -18.51 -46.18
C PRO A 70 19.41 -17.82 -47.30
N PHE A 71 20.74 -17.88 -47.28
CA PHE A 71 21.55 -17.55 -48.47
C PHE A 71 22.84 -18.40 -48.51
N ALA A 72 22.72 -19.60 -49.06
CA ALA A 72 23.85 -20.40 -49.51
C ALA A 72 24.08 -20.17 -51.02
N PRO A 73 25.29 -19.80 -51.47
CA PRO A 73 25.66 -19.87 -52.89
C PRO A 73 26.01 -21.32 -53.31
N PRO A 74 25.82 -21.70 -54.59
CA PRO A 74 25.89 -23.09 -55.04
C PRO A 74 27.30 -23.52 -55.50
N ALA A 75 27.58 -24.81 -55.27
CA ALA A 75 28.56 -25.68 -55.92
C ALA A 75 30.06 -25.46 -55.62
N GLU A 76 30.63 -26.37 -54.81
CA GLU A 76 31.94 -26.98 -55.06
C GLU A 76 32.06 -28.33 -54.32
N GLU A 77 32.85 -29.24 -54.89
CA GLU A 77 32.83 -30.71 -54.74
C GLU A 77 33.11 -31.29 -53.34
N ALA A 78 32.49 -32.44 -53.06
CA ALA A 78 32.68 -33.24 -51.84
C ALA A 78 34.06 -33.94 -51.80
N PRO A 79 34.82 -33.83 -50.69
CA PRO A 79 36.01 -34.66 -50.50
C PRO A 79 35.70 -36.00 -49.81
N GLN A 80 36.51 -36.98 -50.20
CA GLN A 80 36.39 -38.42 -50.01
C GLN A 80 36.53 -38.89 -48.54
N VAL A 81 35.87 -40.02 -48.27
CA VAL A 81 35.92 -40.83 -47.04
C VAL A 81 37.35 -41.33 -46.78
N GLN A 82 37.87 -41.14 -45.56
CA GLN A 82 39.04 -41.85 -45.05
C GLN A 82 38.63 -42.84 -43.93
N PRO A 83 39.23 -44.05 -43.87
CA PRO A 83 38.87 -45.12 -42.94
C PRO A 83 39.35 -44.85 -41.49
N PRO A 84 38.83 -45.59 -40.47
CA PRO A 84 38.94 -45.21 -39.06
C PRO A 84 40.37 -45.38 -38.52
N SER A 85 40.83 -44.40 -37.74
CA SER A 85 42.10 -44.41 -37.01
C SER A 85 41.89 -44.86 -35.56
N ASP A 86 42.78 -45.74 -35.13
CA ASP A 86 42.80 -46.46 -33.85
C ASP A 86 42.74 -45.56 -32.61
N GLY A 87 41.95 -46.01 -31.64
CA GLY A 87 41.74 -45.36 -30.35
C GLY A 87 43.02 -45.17 -29.56
N SER A 88 43.33 -43.91 -29.26
CA SER A 88 44.25 -43.51 -28.20
C SER A 88 43.96 -42.07 -27.78
N LEU A 89 43.14 -41.91 -26.73
CA LEU A 89 42.95 -40.63 -26.03
C LEU A 89 44.09 -40.46 -25.02
N ALA A 90 44.90 -39.42 -25.20
CA ALA A 90 45.82 -38.94 -24.17
C ALA A 90 45.06 -38.01 -23.22
N ALA A 91 45.12 -38.30 -21.93
CA ALA A 91 44.48 -37.52 -20.87
C ALA A 91 45.01 -36.08 -20.83
N LEU A 92 44.11 -35.11 -21.00
CA LEU A 92 44.34 -33.71 -20.68
C LEU A 92 43.87 -33.47 -19.25
N ALA A 93 44.74 -32.84 -18.46
CA ALA A 93 44.58 -32.57 -17.06
C ALA A 93 43.31 -31.74 -16.76
N GLU A 94 42.58 -32.16 -15.73
CA GLU A 94 41.48 -31.42 -15.12
C GLU A 94 41.99 -30.06 -14.62
N GLN A 95 41.49 -28.99 -15.24
CA GLN A 95 41.42 -27.69 -14.58
C GLN A 95 40.15 -27.74 -13.74
N GLY A 96 40.31 -27.63 -12.42
CA GLY A 96 39.19 -27.53 -11.49
C GLY A 96 38.37 -26.30 -11.82
N GLU A 97 37.14 -26.52 -12.25
CA GLU A 97 36.08 -25.53 -12.19
C GLU A 97 35.60 -25.51 -10.74
N GLU A 98 35.78 -24.36 -10.07
CA GLU A 98 35.00 -24.05 -8.88
C GLU A 98 33.55 -23.89 -9.36
N GLU A 99 32.73 -24.89 -9.08
CA GLU A 99 31.27 -24.80 -9.19
C GLU A 99 30.79 -23.71 -8.22
N GLY A 100 30.59 -22.50 -8.76
CA GLY A 100 29.73 -21.52 -8.11
C GLY A 100 28.30 -22.07 -8.12
N ASP A 101 27.72 -22.16 -6.93
CA ASP A 101 26.33 -22.52 -6.67
C ASP A 101 25.41 -21.44 -7.27
N GLY A 102 25.26 -21.47 -8.59
CA GLY A 102 24.42 -20.55 -9.33
C GLY A 102 22.99 -21.04 -9.27
N ALA A 103 22.27 -20.69 -8.20
CA ALA A 103 20.81 -20.69 -8.22
C ALA A 103 20.37 -19.95 -9.49
N SER A 104 19.71 -20.67 -10.40
CA SER A 104 19.29 -20.11 -11.69
C SER A 104 18.37 -18.92 -11.44
N GLN A 105 18.85 -17.72 -11.79
CA GLN A 105 18.13 -16.45 -11.66
C GLN A 105 16.74 -16.55 -12.32
N PRO A 106 15.68 -16.05 -11.66
CA PRO A 106 14.34 -16.01 -12.24
C PRO A 106 14.34 -15.25 -13.57
N GLU A 107 13.77 -15.86 -14.62
CA GLU A 107 13.72 -15.26 -15.96
C GLU A 107 12.98 -13.92 -15.92
N GLY A 108 13.61 -12.86 -16.44
CA GLY A 108 13.01 -11.53 -16.54
C GLY A 108 13.25 -10.59 -15.36
N GLY A 109 14.02 -11.01 -14.35
CA GLY A 109 14.42 -10.13 -13.24
C GLY A 109 15.77 -9.43 -13.43
N PRO A 110 16.07 -8.42 -12.58
CA PRO A 110 17.33 -7.68 -12.62
C PRO A 110 18.50 -8.53 -12.08
N GLU A 111 19.73 -8.04 -12.19
CA GLU A 111 20.90 -8.69 -11.59
C GLU A 111 20.75 -8.77 -10.06
N VAL A 112 21.13 -9.91 -9.47
CA VAL A 112 21.08 -10.11 -8.01
C VAL A 112 22.09 -9.19 -7.32
N ARG A 113 21.64 -8.43 -6.32
CA ARG A 113 22.45 -7.57 -5.45
C ARG A 113 22.60 -8.18 -4.06
N ALA A 114 23.57 -7.69 -3.29
CA ALA A 114 23.87 -8.25 -1.97
C ALA A 114 22.83 -7.85 -0.90
N ALA A 115 22.18 -6.69 -1.04
CA ALA A 115 21.17 -6.20 -0.09
C ALA A 115 20.06 -5.40 -0.79
N VAL A 116 18.95 -5.20 -0.08
CA VAL A 116 17.79 -4.40 -0.57
C VAL A 116 18.20 -2.98 -0.97
N GLU A 117 19.06 -2.33 -0.18
CA GLU A 117 19.57 -0.98 -0.44
C GLU A 117 20.30 -0.86 -1.79
N ASP A 118 20.99 -1.91 -2.22
CA ASP A 118 21.79 -1.93 -3.45
C ASP A 118 20.94 -1.97 -4.73
N TYR A 119 19.64 -2.31 -4.62
CA TYR A 119 18.72 -2.26 -5.75
C TYR A 119 18.16 -0.85 -5.93
N SER A 120 17.97 -0.44 -7.18
CA SER A 120 17.09 0.70 -7.48
C SER A 120 15.62 0.36 -7.21
N TRP A 121 14.78 1.38 -7.03
CA TRP A 121 13.34 1.19 -6.88
C TRP A 121 12.69 0.51 -8.12
N GLU A 122 13.23 0.77 -9.31
CA GLU A 122 12.80 0.10 -10.55
C GLU A 122 13.13 -1.40 -10.52
N GLU A 123 14.34 -1.78 -10.10
CA GLU A 123 14.72 -3.19 -9.95
C GLU A 123 13.86 -3.88 -8.88
N LEU A 124 13.59 -3.21 -7.75
CA LEU A 124 12.68 -3.76 -6.73
C LEU A 124 11.25 -3.93 -7.24
N SER A 125 10.74 -3.02 -8.08
CA SER A 125 9.43 -3.18 -8.72
C SER A 125 9.42 -4.35 -9.71
N GLN A 126 10.49 -4.59 -10.46
CA GLN A 126 10.61 -5.78 -11.31
C GLN A 126 10.62 -7.08 -10.49
N ILE A 127 11.37 -7.12 -9.38
CA ILE A 127 11.37 -8.26 -8.46
C ILE A 127 9.99 -8.43 -7.83
N SER A 128 9.33 -7.33 -7.45
CA SER A 128 7.96 -7.36 -6.95
C SER A 128 6.99 -7.99 -7.95
N ALA A 129 7.10 -7.63 -9.24
CA ALA A 129 6.28 -8.23 -10.29
C ALA A 129 6.52 -9.75 -10.43
N LEU A 130 7.77 -10.22 -10.28
CA LEU A 130 8.10 -11.65 -10.26
C LEU A 130 7.48 -12.37 -9.06
N ILE A 131 7.59 -11.78 -7.86
CA ILE A 131 7.00 -12.33 -6.63
C ILE A 131 5.47 -12.36 -6.74
N ALA A 132 4.86 -11.29 -7.23
CA ALA A 132 3.42 -11.20 -7.44
C ALA A 132 2.90 -12.26 -8.42
N ALA A 133 3.69 -12.57 -9.46
CA ALA A 133 3.34 -13.57 -10.48
C ALA A 133 3.58 -15.02 -10.04
N ALA A 134 4.16 -15.25 -8.86
CA ALA A 134 4.43 -16.59 -8.35
C ALA A 134 3.13 -17.37 -8.07
N ASP A 135 3.18 -18.69 -8.29
CA ASP A 135 2.02 -19.58 -8.16
C ASP A 135 1.55 -19.78 -6.70
N SER A 136 2.40 -19.48 -5.72
CA SER A 136 2.10 -19.57 -4.28
C SER A 136 2.95 -18.62 -3.45
N ASP A 137 2.60 -18.47 -2.16
CA ASP A 137 3.40 -17.73 -1.18
C ASP A 137 4.81 -18.30 -1.04
N GLU A 138 4.94 -19.64 -0.99
CA GLU A 138 6.25 -20.29 -0.90
C GLU A 138 7.10 -20.04 -2.15
N ALA A 139 6.51 -20.08 -3.34
CA ALA A 139 7.23 -19.77 -4.58
C ALA A 139 7.67 -18.29 -4.61
N GLY A 140 6.82 -17.38 -4.14
CA GLY A 140 7.16 -15.96 -3.98
C GLY A 140 8.31 -15.75 -3.00
N LEU A 141 8.31 -16.47 -1.88
CA LEU A 141 9.36 -16.42 -0.86
C LEU A 141 10.71 -16.93 -1.41
N GLU A 142 10.72 -18.00 -2.21
CA GLU A 142 11.96 -18.49 -2.82
C GLU A 142 12.54 -17.49 -3.83
N ILE A 143 11.70 -16.74 -4.55
CA ILE A 143 12.15 -15.61 -5.39
C ILE A 143 12.75 -14.51 -4.49
N ALA A 144 12.07 -14.13 -3.40
CA ALA A 144 12.55 -13.12 -2.47
C ALA A 144 13.92 -13.48 -1.85
N LYS A 145 14.13 -14.74 -1.48
CA LYS A 145 15.43 -15.26 -1.01
C LYS A 145 16.52 -15.14 -2.06
N THR A 146 16.20 -15.52 -3.30
CA THR A 146 17.15 -15.43 -4.43
C THR A 146 17.66 -14.01 -4.64
N TYR A 147 16.80 -13.00 -4.39
CA TYR A 147 17.15 -11.58 -4.50
C TYR A 147 17.60 -10.94 -3.18
N HIS A 148 17.83 -11.71 -2.11
CA HIS A 148 18.25 -11.21 -0.79
C HIS A 148 17.30 -10.17 -0.19
N LEU A 149 16.00 -10.33 -0.41
CA LEU A 149 14.94 -9.47 0.16
C LEU A 149 14.47 -9.93 1.55
N CYS A 150 14.98 -11.07 2.02
CA CYS A 150 14.79 -11.62 3.36
C CYS A 150 16.05 -12.42 3.75
N ALA A 151 16.14 -12.87 5.01
CA ALA A 151 17.21 -13.76 5.45
C ALA A 151 17.15 -15.12 4.72
N ASP A 152 18.23 -15.90 4.78
CA ASP A 152 18.35 -17.19 4.08
C ASP A 152 17.25 -18.19 4.46
N ASP A 153 16.74 -18.13 5.69
CA ASP A 153 15.63 -18.96 6.16
C ASP A 153 14.24 -18.42 5.78
N GLY A 154 14.19 -17.24 5.15
CA GLY A 154 12.99 -16.55 4.71
C GLY A 154 12.45 -15.54 5.71
N THR A 155 13.11 -15.34 6.87
CA THR A 155 12.64 -14.41 7.89
C THR A 155 12.95 -12.95 7.56
N LEU A 156 12.12 -12.04 8.07
CA LEU A 156 12.33 -10.60 8.02
C LEU A 156 12.77 -10.10 9.40
N ASP A 157 14.09 -9.99 9.58
CA ASP A 157 14.72 -9.54 10.84
C ASP A 157 14.82 -8.01 10.96
N GLY A 158 14.20 -7.29 10.03
CA GLY A 158 14.18 -5.83 9.98
C GLY A 158 15.42 -5.19 9.36
N THR A 159 16.41 -5.97 8.91
CA THR A 159 17.62 -5.43 8.26
C THR A 159 17.45 -5.17 6.76
N GLN A 160 16.42 -5.76 6.14
CA GLN A 160 16.09 -5.57 4.73
C GLN A 160 15.41 -4.21 4.53
N THR A 161 16.26 -3.19 4.38
CA THR A 161 15.89 -1.78 4.37
C THR A 161 16.31 -1.09 3.08
N LYS A 162 15.55 -0.08 2.70
CA LYS A 162 15.90 0.85 1.63
C LYS A 162 15.58 2.29 2.02
N ASP A 163 16.53 3.19 1.79
CA ASP A 163 16.33 4.60 2.08
C ASP A 163 15.48 5.30 1.01
N LEU A 164 14.67 6.24 1.47
CA LEU A 164 13.74 7.04 0.68
C LEU A 164 13.81 8.49 1.17
N GLU A 165 14.15 9.42 0.29
CA GLU A 165 14.13 10.86 0.58
C GLU A 165 12.89 11.50 -0.03
N LEU A 166 12.06 12.14 0.79
CA LEU A 166 10.93 12.93 0.31
C LEU A 166 11.38 14.26 -0.29
N SER A 167 10.52 14.87 -1.10
CA SER A 167 10.81 16.15 -1.77
C SER A 167 11.06 17.32 -0.81
N ASP A 168 10.66 17.21 0.46
CA ASP A 168 10.93 18.20 1.51
C ASP A 168 12.25 17.95 2.27
N GLY A 169 12.99 16.88 1.90
CA GLY A 169 14.24 16.46 2.51
C GLY A 169 14.09 15.51 3.70
N THR A 170 12.86 15.07 4.02
CA THR A 170 12.64 14.05 5.05
C THR A 170 13.16 12.70 4.57
N GLU A 171 14.10 12.10 5.31
CA GLU A 171 14.58 10.75 5.07
C GLU A 171 13.72 9.72 5.80
N ALA A 172 13.32 8.66 5.11
CA ALA A 172 12.58 7.53 5.64
C ALA A 172 13.29 6.23 5.25
N SER A 173 13.57 5.37 6.23
CA SER A 173 14.05 4.02 5.94
C SER A 173 12.85 3.07 5.80
N MET A 174 12.70 2.47 4.62
CA MET A 174 11.61 1.57 4.28
C MET A 174 12.04 0.13 4.52
N ARG A 175 11.34 -0.58 5.41
CA ARG A 175 11.58 -2.00 5.69
C ARG A 175 10.68 -2.85 4.82
N VAL A 176 11.21 -3.94 4.27
CA VAL A 176 10.36 -4.99 3.69
C VAL A 176 9.50 -5.57 4.81
N ALA A 177 8.17 -5.51 4.64
CA ALA A 177 7.19 -5.90 5.64
C ALA A 177 6.60 -7.29 5.38
N GLY A 178 6.54 -7.70 4.11
CA GLY A 178 6.01 -8.99 3.69
C GLY A 178 5.98 -9.13 2.16
N PHE A 179 5.69 -10.35 1.72
CA PHE A 179 5.57 -10.71 0.31
C PHE A 179 4.18 -11.26 0.02
N ARG A 180 3.59 -10.88 -1.13
CA ARG A 180 2.25 -11.34 -1.55
C ARG A 180 1.13 -11.16 -0.51
N GLN A 181 1.31 -10.23 0.43
CA GLN A 181 0.42 -10.09 1.58
C GLN A 181 -0.79 -9.17 1.34
N ASP A 182 -0.62 -8.15 0.50
CA ASP A 182 -1.65 -7.18 0.17
C ASP A 182 -2.22 -7.44 -1.23
N GLU A 183 -3.55 -7.43 -1.38
CA GLU A 183 -4.22 -7.61 -2.68
C GLU A 183 -4.28 -6.29 -3.46
N LYS A 184 -3.89 -6.31 -4.75
CA LYS A 184 -3.98 -5.12 -5.60
C LYS A 184 -5.44 -4.72 -5.82
N ALA A 185 -5.71 -3.43 -5.73
CA ALA A 185 -7.04 -2.84 -5.87
C ALA A 185 -7.67 -3.08 -7.26
N ASP A 186 -6.86 -3.29 -8.29
CA ASP A 186 -7.33 -3.57 -9.65
C ASP A 186 -7.83 -5.02 -9.85
N GLY A 187 -7.71 -5.86 -8.82
CA GLY A 187 -8.14 -7.26 -8.84
C GLY A 187 -7.20 -8.19 -9.60
N SER A 188 -5.97 -7.76 -9.93
CA SER A 188 -4.96 -8.59 -10.60
C SER A 188 -4.12 -9.44 -9.64
N GLY A 189 -4.61 -9.65 -8.41
CA GLY A 189 -4.01 -10.48 -7.36
C GLY A 189 -3.05 -9.74 -6.44
N ALA A 190 -2.30 -10.47 -5.63
CA ALA A 190 -1.39 -9.92 -4.63
C ALA A 190 -0.31 -8.98 -5.21
N ALA A 191 0.02 -7.92 -4.49
CA ALA A 191 1.22 -7.13 -4.72
C ALA A 191 2.45 -7.92 -4.28
N GLY A 192 3.61 -7.71 -4.91
CA GLY A 192 4.76 -8.58 -4.66
C GLY A 192 5.44 -8.30 -3.34
N ILE A 193 5.78 -7.04 -3.09
CA ILE A 193 6.52 -6.57 -1.91
C ILE A 193 5.74 -5.45 -1.24
N THR A 194 5.52 -5.59 0.06
CA THR A 194 5.00 -4.53 0.93
C THR A 194 6.17 -3.89 1.68
N PHE A 195 6.22 -2.56 1.74
CA PHE A 195 7.16 -1.79 2.55
C PHE A 195 6.43 -1.04 3.68
N ILE A 196 7.08 -0.93 4.85
CA ILE A 196 6.64 -0.10 5.99
C ILE A 196 7.82 0.72 6.50
N ALA A 197 7.62 2.01 6.71
CA ALA A 197 8.65 2.89 7.25
C ALA A 197 9.11 2.46 8.66
N SER A 198 10.38 2.73 8.99
CA SER A 198 10.91 2.52 10.34
C SER A 198 10.65 3.70 11.29
N ASP A 199 10.34 4.88 10.74
CA ASP A 199 10.09 6.11 11.48
C ASP A 199 8.88 6.87 10.90
N GLY A 200 8.46 7.92 11.60
CA GLY A 200 7.44 8.85 11.13
C GLY A 200 7.95 9.73 9.98
N VAL A 201 7.23 9.73 8.86
CA VAL A 201 7.56 10.61 7.72
C VAL A 201 6.93 12.00 7.83
N SER A 202 5.98 12.16 8.75
CA SER A 202 5.29 13.41 9.07
C SER A 202 4.50 13.23 10.36
N GLU A 203 3.94 14.32 10.90
CA GLU A 203 2.93 14.28 11.96
C GLU A 203 1.62 14.87 11.44
N GLN A 204 0.54 14.11 11.57
CA GLN A 204 -0.79 14.54 11.14
C GLN A 204 -1.87 14.03 12.09
N SER A 205 -3.02 14.69 12.09
CA SER A 205 -4.21 14.17 12.74
C SER A 205 -4.89 13.10 11.88
N MET A 206 -5.37 12.00 12.49
CA MET A 206 -6.21 11.01 11.79
C MET A 206 -7.41 11.69 11.09
N ASN A 207 -8.11 12.55 11.83
CA ASN A 207 -9.17 13.39 11.28
C ASN A 207 -9.13 14.78 11.89
N ALA A 208 -8.83 15.79 11.08
CA ALA A 208 -8.66 17.19 11.51
C ALA A 208 -9.94 17.78 12.12
N THR A 209 -11.11 17.25 11.77
CA THR A 209 -12.40 17.67 12.36
C THR A 209 -12.67 17.03 13.72
N GLY A 210 -11.85 16.05 14.13
CA GLY A 210 -12.02 15.27 15.35
C GLY A 210 -13.18 14.26 15.29
N GLN A 211 -13.80 14.07 14.13
CA GLN A 211 -14.90 13.13 13.95
C GLN A 211 -14.38 11.70 13.80
N LEU A 212 -15.17 10.74 14.30
CA LEU A 212 -14.97 9.32 14.04
C LEU A 212 -15.81 8.83 12.86
N VAL A 213 -17.02 9.36 12.69
CA VAL A 213 -17.93 8.98 11.60
C VAL A 213 -17.21 9.02 10.26
N GLY A 214 -17.35 7.95 9.46
CA GLY A 214 -16.62 7.75 8.22
C GLY A 214 -15.30 7.00 8.36
N GLY A 215 -14.85 6.67 9.58
CA GLY A 215 -13.74 5.75 9.81
C GLY A 215 -12.43 6.17 9.12
N TRP A 216 -11.68 5.17 8.64
CA TRP A 216 -10.48 5.39 7.82
C TRP A 216 -10.82 5.96 6.45
N GLU A 217 -11.89 5.47 5.80
CA GLU A 217 -12.30 5.86 4.45
C GLU A 217 -12.51 7.38 4.32
N GLY A 218 -13.23 7.96 5.28
CA GLY A 218 -13.55 9.38 5.37
C GLY A 218 -12.55 10.22 6.14
N SER A 219 -11.41 9.64 6.55
CA SER A 219 -10.40 10.35 7.35
C SER A 219 -9.64 11.38 6.50
N THR A 220 -9.33 12.54 7.10
CA THR A 220 -8.51 13.55 6.41
C THR A 220 -7.07 13.07 6.21
N LEU A 221 -6.58 12.20 7.09
CA LEU A 221 -5.27 11.59 6.96
C LEU A 221 -5.16 10.75 5.69
N ARG A 222 -6.11 9.84 5.43
CA ARG A 222 -6.12 9.01 4.23
C ARG A 222 -6.08 9.85 2.95
N VAL A 223 -6.91 10.90 2.89
CA VAL A 223 -6.95 11.85 1.77
C VAL A 223 -5.59 12.52 1.59
N TRP A 224 -5.02 13.07 2.66
CA TRP A 224 -3.71 13.71 2.61
C TRP A 224 -2.61 12.74 2.16
N MET A 225 -2.60 11.50 2.64
CA MET A 225 -1.61 10.51 2.22
C MET A 225 -1.70 10.21 0.72
N ASN A 226 -2.91 10.01 0.20
CA ASN A 226 -3.11 9.58 -1.19
C ASN A 226 -3.23 10.72 -2.22
N GLU A 227 -3.31 11.98 -1.78
CA GLU A 227 -3.33 13.14 -2.68
C GLU A 227 -2.10 14.05 -2.54
N SER A 228 -1.55 14.19 -1.33
CA SER A 228 -0.42 15.11 -1.04
C SER A 228 0.89 14.35 -0.82
N LEU A 229 0.95 13.44 0.17
CA LEU A 229 2.19 12.72 0.52
C LEU A 229 2.71 11.88 -0.66
N ILE A 230 1.83 11.26 -1.44
CA ILE A 230 2.24 10.50 -2.64
C ILE A 230 3.00 11.38 -3.65
N GLY A 231 2.68 12.67 -3.72
CA GLY A 231 3.37 13.65 -4.59
C GLY A 231 4.69 14.15 -4.01
N GLU A 232 4.98 13.85 -2.74
CA GLU A 232 6.25 14.15 -2.08
C GLU A 232 7.25 12.99 -2.20
N LEU A 233 6.79 11.79 -2.58
CA LEU A 233 7.70 10.70 -2.94
C LEU A 233 8.50 11.08 -4.20
N PRO A 234 9.75 10.63 -4.34
CA PRO A 234 10.48 10.68 -5.60
C PRO A 234 9.65 10.05 -6.73
N SER A 235 9.72 10.62 -7.94
CA SER A 235 8.95 10.10 -9.08
C SER A 235 9.29 8.65 -9.42
N GLU A 236 10.56 8.26 -9.20
CA GLU A 236 11.02 6.87 -9.36
C GLU A 236 10.36 5.88 -8.38
N VAL A 237 9.66 6.37 -7.34
CA VAL A 237 8.87 5.55 -6.42
C VAL A 237 7.38 5.76 -6.66
N SER A 238 6.89 7.01 -6.72
CA SER A 238 5.46 7.30 -6.85
C SER A 238 4.81 6.68 -8.09
N ASP A 239 5.59 6.55 -9.17
CA ASP A 239 5.14 5.96 -10.44
C ASP A 239 5.07 4.43 -10.38
N LEU A 240 5.80 3.80 -9.45
CA LEU A 240 5.85 2.34 -9.25
C LEU A 240 4.87 1.85 -8.19
N VAL A 241 4.43 2.71 -7.26
CA VAL A 241 3.50 2.32 -6.19
C VAL A 241 2.16 1.86 -6.77
N VAL A 242 1.77 0.64 -6.37
CA VAL A 242 0.48 0.04 -6.72
C VAL A 242 -0.56 0.31 -5.63
N ALA A 243 -1.81 0.52 -6.04
CA ALA A 243 -2.92 0.64 -5.09
C ALA A 243 -3.35 -0.75 -4.60
N VAL A 244 -3.63 -0.89 -3.31
CA VAL A 244 -4.05 -2.14 -2.66
C VAL A 244 -5.37 -1.96 -1.90
N GLU A 245 -6.12 -3.05 -1.72
CA GLU A 245 -7.32 -3.06 -0.88
C GLU A 245 -6.93 -3.06 0.61
N LYS A 246 -7.38 -2.06 1.37
CA LYS A 246 -7.26 -2.04 2.84
C LYS A 246 -8.64 -2.16 3.48
N ARG A 247 -8.79 -3.07 4.45
CA ARG A 247 -10.05 -3.34 5.15
C ARG A 247 -10.01 -2.80 6.57
N THR A 248 -10.91 -1.88 6.92
CA THR A 248 -10.94 -1.28 8.25
C THR A 248 -12.32 -1.46 8.88
N ASN A 249 -12.37 -1.75 10.18
CA ASN A 249 -13.61 -1.82 10.91
C ASN A 249 -14.21 -0.42 11.12
N PRO A 250 -15.54 -0.32 11.15
CA PRO A 250 -16.18 0.94 11.47
C PRO A 250 -15.89 1.32 12.94
N PRO A 251 -15.78 2.63 13.25
CA PRO A 251 -15.63 3.07 14.62
C PRO A 251 -16.79 2.66 15.53
N ALA A 252 -16.47 2.35 16.78
CA ALA A 252 -17.49 2.05 17.78
C ALA A 252 -18.46 3.24 17.96
N GLY A 253 -19.74 2.94 18.14
CA GLY A 253 -20.76 3.95 18.48
C GLY A 253 -21.28 4.81 17.32
N THR A 254 -20.79 4.63 16.08
CA THR A 254 -21.30 5.37 14.91
C THR A 254 -22.59 4.75 14.33
N GLY A 255 -22.84 3.47 14.62
CA GLY A 255 -23.94 2.69 14.04
C GLY A 255 -23.64 2.12 12.65
N GLU A 256 -22.42 2.32 12.15
CA GLU A 256 -21.90 1.67 10.95
C GLU A 256 -21.61 0.19 11.26
N THR A 257 -21.95 -0.71 10.33
CA THR A 257 -21.92 -2.16 10.55
C THR A 257 -21.19 -2.94 9.45
N GLY A 258 -20.82 -2.28 8.36
CA GLY A 258 -19.97 -2.82 7.32
C GLY A 258 -18.53 -2.36 7.52
N GLN A 259 -17.57 -3.18 7.08
CA GLN A 259 -16.19 -2.74 6.98
C GLN A 259 -16.02 -1.77 5.82
N ASP A 260 -15.13 -0.81 6.01
CA ASP A 260 -14.63 0.04 4.96
C ASP A 260 -13.61 -0.76 4.15
N VAL A 261 -13.75 -0.77 2.83
CA VAL A 261 -12.76 -1.31 1.90
C VAL A 261 -12.29 -0.14 1.06
N THR A 262 -11.03 0.24 1.23
CA THR A 262 -10.42 1.37 0.54
C THR A 262 -9.38 0.89 -0.46
N GLU A 263 -9.23 1.65 -1.55
CA GLU A 263 -8.15 1.47 -2.52
C GLU A 263 -7.08 2.53 -2.19
N ASP A 264 -5.95 2.10 -1.65
CA ASP A 264 -4.92 2.99 -1.11
C ASP A 264 -3.57 2.72 -1.76
N LYS A 265 -2.89 3.78 -2.21
CA LYS A 265 -1.46 3.72 -2.59
C LYS A 265 -0.58 3.82 -1.37
N LEU A 266 -0.91 4.73 -0.46
CA LEU A 266 -0.25 4.92 0.83
C LEU A 266 -1.26 4.71 1.96
N TRP A 267 -0.85 4.01 3.02
CA TRP A 267 -1.66 3.79 4.21
C TRP A 267 -0.81 3.78 5.48
N VAL A 268 -1.45 3.87 6.64
CA VAL A 268 -0.85 3.46 7.91
C VAL A 268 -1.35 2.04 8.26
N PRO A 269 -0.54 1.16 8.87
CA PRO A 269 -0.97 -0.20 9.21
C PRO A 269 -2.21 -0.26 10.10
N SER A 270 -2.95 -1.37 10.04
CA SER A 270 -3.97 -1.70 11.05
C SER A 270 -3.35 -2.28 12.31
N TYR A 271 -4.14 -2.37 13.36
CA TYR A 271 -3.77 -3.03 14.60
C TYR A 271 -3.45 -4.50 14.39
N SER A 272 -4.28 -5.26 13.65
CA SER A 272 -4.00 -6.68 13.39
C SER A 272 -2.80 -6.88 12.48
N GLU A 273 -2.58 -5.98 11.52
CA GLU A 273 -1.38 -5.98 10.67
C GLU A 273 -0.09 -5.80 11.47
N VAL A 274 -0.14 -5.10 12.62
CA VAL A 274 1.03 -4.87 13.48
C VAL A 274 1.23 -5.96 14.51
N VAL A 275 0.17 -6.37 15.22
CA VAL A 275 0.30 -7.25 16.41
C VAL A 275 -0.33 -8.63 16.27
N GLY A 276 -0.88 -8.92 15.09
CA GLY A 276 -1.68 -10.10 14.85
C GLY A 276 -3.01 -10.09 15.59
N GLN A 277 -3.67 -11.24 15.63
CA GLN A 277 -5.00 -11.35 16.19
C GLN A 277 -4.96 -11.42 17.72
N PRO A 278 -5.63 -10.51 18.45
CA PRO A 278 -5.67 -10.57 19.91
C PRO A 278 -6.35 -11.85 20.40
N GLY A 279 -5.63 -12.61 21.22
CA GLY A 279 -6.14 -13.84 21.83
C GLY A 279 -7.19 -13.60 22.91
N SER A 280 -7.78 -14.69 23.44
CA SER A 280 -8.91 -14.65 24.40
C SER A 280 -8.62 -13.92 25.72
N GLY A 281 -7.35 -13.65 26.05
CA GLY A 281 -6.96 -12.82 27.19
C GLY A 281 -7.10 -11.31 26.97
N SER A 282 -7.38 -10.87 25.74
CA SER A 282 -7.55 -9.47 25.37
C SER A 282 -9.02 -9.07 25.39
N ASN A 283 -9.32 -7.87 25.89
CA ASN A 283 -10.64 -7.24 25.69
C ASN A 283 -10.90 -6.84 24.23
N ARG A 284 -9.88 -6.95 23.36
CA ARG A 284 -9.96 -6.73 21.91
C ARG A 284 -10.00 -8.03 21.10
N SER A 285 -10.18 -9.17 21.76
CA SER A 285 -10.21 -10.47 21.08
C SER A 285 -11.35 -10.56 20.08
N GLY A 286 -11.02 -11.01 18.86
CA GLY A 286 -11.96 -11.12 17.75
C GLY A 286 -12.41 -9.80 17.12
N LEU A 287 -11.88 -8.65 17.58
CA LEU A 287 -12.39 -7.34 17.13
C LEU A 287 -11.62 -6.76 15.93
N TYR A 288 -10.54 -7.40 15.48
CA TYR A 288 -9.70 -6.96 14.35
C TYR A 288 -9.40 -8.10 13.35
N GLU A 289 -10.16 -9.20 13.40
CA GLU A 289 -9.95 -10.40 12.55
C GLU A 289 -10.04 -10.11 11.05
N SER A 290 -10.70 -9.01 10.70
CA SER A 290 -11.02 -8.65 9.34
C SER A 290 -10.22 -7.44 8.83
N GLU A 291 -9.23 -6.95 9.58
CA GLU A 291 -8.38 -5.82 9.18
C GLU A 291 -7.02 -6.22 8.59
N GLY A 292 -6.82 -7.51 8.30
CA GLY A 292 -5.59 -8.07 7.73
C GLY A 292 -4.83 -8.96 8.71
N ASP A 293 -4.02 -9.86 8.17
CA ASP A 293 -3.08 -10.68 8.95
C ASP A 293 -1.85 -9.87 9.32
N GLN A 294 -1.14 -10.30 10.37
CA GLN A 294 0.10 -9.64 10.81
C GLN A 294 1.12 -9.62 9.68
N TYR A 295 1.78 -8.47 9.44
CA TYR A 295 2.92 -8.42 8.53
C TYR A 295 4.03 -9.34 9.02
N GLN A 296 4.60 -10.11 8.09
CA GLN A 296 5.65 -11.07 8.39
C GLN A 296 6.79 -10.43 9.19
N LEU A 297 7.20 -9.20 8.83
CA LEU A 297 8.19 -8.41 9.58
C LEU A 297 7.87 -8.34 11.07
N PHE A 298 6.64 -7.99 11.44
CA PHE A 298 6.29 -7.87 12.86
C PHE A 298 6.19 -9.23 13.55
N SER A 299 5.71 -10.26 12.86
CA SER A 299 5.67 -11.62 13.38
C SER A 299 7.08 -12.16 13.66
N ASP A 300 8.00 -12.02 12.71
CA ASP A 300 9.38 -12.52 12.79
C ASP A 300 10.19 -11.76 13.86
N LEU A 301 9.89 -10.47 14.03
CA LEU A 301 10.39 -9.64 15.12
C LEU A 301 9.76 -9.96 16.49
N GLY A 302 8.82 -10.90 16.56
CA GLY A 302 8.19 -11.34 17.80
C GLY A 302 7.21 -10.32 18.40
N VAL A 303 6.71 -9.38 17.59
CA VAL A 303 5.70 -8.41 18.03
C VAL A 303 4.39 -9.13 18.32
N THR A 304 3.79 -8.83 19.47
CA THR A 304 2.49 -9.39 19.86
C THR A 304 1.59 -8.30 20.45
N TRP A 305 0.31 -8.61 20.62
CA TRP A 305 -0.65 -7.72 21.26
C TRP A 305 -0.48 -7.62 22.78
N ALA A 306 0.23 -8.58 23.39
CA ALA A 306 0.20 -8.79 24.84
C ALA A 306 1.20 -7.91 25.59
N GLU A 307 2.37 -7.67 24.98
CA GLU A 307 3.48 -6.97 25.62
C GLU A 307 4.01 -5.87 24.69
N PRO A 308 4.52 -4.75 25.23
CA PRO A 308 5.24 -3.76 24.45
C PRO A 308 6.45 -4.37 23.73
N SER A 309 6.74 -3.88 22.52
CA SER A 309 7.89 -4.32 21.72
C SER A 309 8.80 -3.15 21.35
N SER A 310 10.11 -3.30 21.57
CA SER A 310 11.11 -2.33 21.11
C SER A 310 11.07 -2.10 19.61
N GLU A 311 10.62 -3.09 18.85
CA GLU A 311 10.57 -3.08 17.38
C GLU A 311 9.49 -2.15 16.82
N LEU A 312 8.57 -1.70 17.68
CA LEU A 312 7.53 -0.73 17.35
C LEU A 312 7.87 0.71 17.77
N VAL A 313 9.00 0.91 18.46
CA VAL A 313 9.48 2.24 18.86
C VAL A 313 10.12 2.90 17.64
N ILE A 314 9.56 4.06 17.25
CA ILE A 314 10.10 4.85 16.15
C ILE A 314 11.27 5.73 16.66
N PRO A 315 12.34 5.93 15.86
CA PRO A 315 13.51 6.73 16.28
C PRO A 315 13.20 8.17 16.69
N SER A 316 12.29 8.85 16.00
CA SER A 316 11.81 10.19 16.36
C SER A 316 11.11 10.24 17.73
N GLY A 317 10.66 9.07 18.21
CA GLY A 317 9.89 8.90 19.44
C GLY A 317 8.44 9.36 19.28
N GLY A 318 7.66 9.13 20.33
CA GLY A 318 6.26 9.55 20.37
C GLY A 318 5.29 8.45 19.90
N TYR A 319 4.06 8.88 19.60
CA TYR A 319 3.00 8.00 19.17
C TYR A 319 2.91 7.98 17.65
N TRP A 320 2.51 6.86 17.06
CA TRP A 320 2.19 6.78 15.64
C TRP A 320 0.83 6.11 15.38
N TRP A 321 0.20 6.51 14.28
CA TRP A 321 -1.18 6.13 13.96
C TRP A 321 -1.30 4.72 13.41
N LEU A 322 -2.37 4.04 13.81
CA LEU A 322 -2.93 2.89 13.09
C LEU A 322 -4.27 3.29 12.48
N ARG A 323 -4.61 2.76 11.30
CA ARG A 323 -5.89 3.08 10.62
C ARG A 323 -7.12 2.55 11.38
N SER A 324 -6.90 1.63 12.31
CA SER A 324 -7.90 0.99 13.15
C SER A 324 -8.56 1.96 14.14
N PRO A 325 -9.90 2.11 14.12
CA PRO A 325 -10.61 2.68 15.25
C PRO A 325 -10.46 1.83 16.51
N ASP A 326 -10.55 2.43 17.70
CA ASP A 326 -10.69 1.64 18.92
C ASP A 326 -12.12 1.13 19.03
N VAL A 327 -12.31 -0.12 18.62
CA VAL A 327 -13.60 -0.84 18.66
C VAL A 327 -14.17 -1.01 20.08
N ALA A 328 -13.36 -0.81 21.13
CA ALA A 328 -13.82 -0.79 22.51
C ALA A 328 -14.15 0.63 23.03
N ASN A 329 -13.90 1.68 22.23
CA ASN A 329 -14.05 3.08 22.63
C ASN A 329 -14.55 3.98 21.48
N ASP A 330 -15.73 4.58 21.66
CA ASP A 330 -16.39 5.45 20.66
C ASP A 330 -15.71 6.81 20.41
N ARG A 331 -14.45 6.99 20.83
CA ARG A 331 -13.74 8.29 20.79
C ARG A 331 -12.37 8.25 20.16
N TRP A 332 -11.77 7.07 19.96
CA TRP A 332 -10.34 6.96 19.66
C TRP A 332 -10.04 6.15 18.41
N PHE A 333 -8.91 6.45 17.79
CA PHE A 333 -8.20 5.54 16.89
C PHE A 333 -7.00 4.96 17.63
N VAL A 334 -6.62 3.75 17.25
CA VAL A 334 -5.51 3.05 17.88
C VAL A 334 -4.19 3.69 17.47
N VAL A 335 -3.28 3.77 18.44
CA VAL A 335 -1.90 4.24 18.25
C VAL A 335 -0.94 3.27 18.90
N VAL A 336 0.27 3.24 18.38
CA VAL A 336 1.41 2.68 19.10
C VAL A 336 2.08 3.78 19.93
N GLY A 337 2.42 3.47 21.17
CA GLY A 337 3.07 4.37 22.11
C GLY A 337 4.60 4.43 22.00
N PRO A 338 5.22 5.43 22.65
CA PRO A 338 6.66 5.69 22.56
C PRO A 338 7.54 4.59 23.19
N GLU A 339 6.96 3.69 23.98
CA GLU A 339 7.67 2.53 24.55
C GLU A 339 7.24 1.22 23.85
N GLY A 340 6.65 1.33 22.65
CA GLY A 340 6.26 0.18 21.83
C GLY A 340 4.95 -0.47 22.25
N GLN A 341 4.12 0.23 23.03
CA GLN A 341 2.84 -0.30 23.48
C GLN A 341 1.80 -0.17 22.36
N SER A 342 1.21 -1.28 21.95
CA SER A 342 0.34 -1.33 20.76
C SER A 342 -1.13 -1.01 21.01
N ALA A 343 -1.57 -0.95 22.27
CA ALA A 343 -3.00 -0.95 22.64
C ALA A 343 -3.54 0.39 23.20
N TYR A 344 -2.95 1.52 22.80
CA TYR A 344 -3.40 2.86 23.18
C TYR A 344 -4.36 3.46 22.16
N GLY A 345 -5.11 4.49 22.57
CA GLY A 345 -6.00 5.22 21.68
C GLY A 345 -5.88 6.72 21.86
N HIS A 346 -5.81 7.45 20.75
CA HIS A 346 -5.79 8.92 20.73
C HIS A 346 -7.04 9.47 20.04
N ARG A 347 -7.42 10.71 20.39
CA ARG A 347 -8.54 11.40 19.72
C ARG A 347 -8.16 11.69 18.27
N PRO A 348 -9.09 11.59 17.31
CA PRO A 348 -8.77 11.74 15.89
C PRO A 348 -8.08 13.06 15.51
N ALA A 349 -8.34 14.14 16.25
CA ALA A 349 -7.73 15.46 16.03
C ALA A 349 -6.33 15.63 16.66
N THR A 350 -5.77 14.60 17.28
CA THR A 350 -4.41 14.64 17.86
C THR A 350 -3.40 14.43 16.75
N GLU A 351 -2.32 15.22 16.69
CA GLU A 351 -1.22 14.96 15.76
C GLU A 351 -0.36 13.83 16.33
N ASN A 352 -0.08 12.81 15.50
CA ASN A 352 0.85 11.73 15.81
C ASN A 352 1.64 11.39 14.53
N ALA A 353 2.76 10.69 14.69
CA ALA A 353 3.62 10.32 13.59
C ALA A 353 2.94 9.37 12.59
N ILE A 354 3.32 9.51 11.32
CA ILE A 354 2.83 8.71 10.20
C ILE A 354 3.91 7.69 9.81
N VAL A 355 3.73 6.46 10.26
CA VAL A 355 4.50 5.32 9.75
C VAL A 355 3.78 4.80 8.52
N MET A 356 4.22 5.25 7.35
CA MET A 356 3.57 4.91 6.09
C MET A 356 3.96 3.51 5.59
N GLY A 357 3.04 2.87 4.88
CA GLY A 357 3.28 1.69 4.06
C GLY A 357 2.84 1.90 2.62
N PHE A 358 3.49 1.18 1.71
CA PHE A 358 3.15 1.10 0.29
C PHE A 358 3.54 -0.26 -0.31
N CYS A 359 2.97 -0.59 -1.46
CA CYS A 359 3.32 -1.79 -2.24
C CYS A 359 3.95 -1.43 -3.57
N LEU A 360 4.80 -2.32 -4.07
CA LEU A 360 5.32 -2.31 -5.45
C LEU A 360 4.74 -3.45 -6.29
#